data_AF-A0A318NAP6-F1
#
_entry.id   AF-A0A318NAP6-F1
#
_cell.length_a   1.000
_cell.length_b   1.000
_cell.length_c   1.000
_cell.angle_alpha   90.00
_cell.angle_beta   90.00
_cell.angle_gamma   90.00
#
_symmetry.space_group_name_H-M   'P 1'
#
loop_
_entity.id
_entity.type
_entity.pdbx_description
1 polymer ?
#
loop_
_entity_poly.entity_id
_entity_poly.type
_entity_poly.pdbx_seq_one_letter_code
_entity_poly.pdbx_strand_id
1 'polypeptide(L)' 'SDWSVMEAAAQALDEFEVPYEVNVLSAHRMPREMIAYGEQAHTRGLKAIIAGAGGAAHLPGMLASVT' A
#
# COMPACT_ATOMS: atom_id res chain seq x y z
N SER A 1 1.39 13.86 -0.33
CA SER A 1 0.97 14.42 0.97
C SER A 1 1.17 13.40 2.07
N ASP A 2 0.74 12.15 1.87
CA ASP A 2 0.61 11.18 2.96
C ASP A 2 1.96 10.60 3.41
N TRP A 3 3.01 10.77 2.60
CA TRP A 3 4.36 10.29 2.89
C TRP A 3 4.88 10.75 4.26
N SER A 4 4.67 12.00 4.65
CA SER A 4 5.14 12.51 5.95
C SER A 4 4.55 11.79 7.17
N VAL A 5 3.44 11.04 6.98
CA VAL A 5 2.87 10.17 8.02
C VAL A 5 3.30 8.72 7.81
N MET A 6 3.29 8.26 6.55
CA MET A 6 3.60 6.87 6.20
C MET A 6 5.09 6.52 6.36
N GLU A 7 5.99 7.50 6.36
CA GLU A 7 7.43 7.27 6.52
C GLU A 7 7.78 6.59 7.86
N ALA A 8 6.95 6.76 8.89
CA ALA A 8 7.13 6.06 10.16
C ALA A 8 7.02 4.52 10.01
N ALA A 9 6.18 4.03 9.08
CA ALA A 9 6.09 2.60 8.80
C ALA A 9 7.34 2.10 8.06
N ALA A 10 7.86 2.90 7.11
CA ALA A 10 9.11 2.59 6.40
C ALA A 10 10.30 2.51 7.39
N GLN A 11 10.43 3.51 8.27
CA GLN A 11 11.46 3.54 9.32
C GLN A 11 11.38 2.33 10.26
N ALA A 12 10.17 1.93 10.68
CA ALA A 12 10.01 0.74 11.50
C ALA A 12 10.43 -0.54 10.75
N LEU A 13 10.11 -0.66 9.46
CA LEU A 13 10.54 -1.81 8.66
C LEU A 13 12.06 -1.82 8.46
N ASP A 14 12.69 -0.66 8.28
CA ASP A 14 14.15 -0.51 8.23
C ASP A 14 14.81 -0.97 9.55
N GLU A 15 14.25 -0.62 10.71
CA GLU A 15 14.78 -1.02 12.03
C GLU A 15 14.81 -2.56 12.21
N PHE A 16 13.82 -3.26 11.65
CA PHE A 16 13.75 -4.71 11.70
C PHE A 16 14.38 -5.41 10.48
N GLU A 17 15.05 -4.66 9.60
CA GLU A 17 15.65 -5.16 8.36
C GLU A 17 14.65 -5.92 7.47
N VAL A 18 13.38 -5.50 7.45
CA VAL A 18 12.32 -6.09 6.63
C VAL A 18 12.30 -5.39 5.28
N PRO A 19 12.59 -6.07 4.15
CA PRO A 19 12.54 -5.44 2.83
C PRO A 19 11.12 -5.00 2.48
N TYR A 20 10.98 -3.80 1.92
CA TYR A 20 9.69 -3.23 1.51
C TYR A 20 9.78 -2.44 0.21
N GLU A 21 8.62 -2.17 -0.37
CA GLU A 21 8.45 -1.22 -1.46
C GLU A 21 7.44 -0.14 -1.08
N VAL A 22 7.63 1.05 -1.63
CA VAL A 22 6.73 2.20 -1.44
C VAL A 22 6.21 2.63 -2.79
N ASN A 23 4.90 2.84 -2.90
CA ASN A 23 4.27 3.35 -4.11
C ASN A 23 3.12 4.31 -3.77
N VAL A 24 2.79 5.22 -4.68
CA VAL A 24 1.66 6.14 -4.58
C VAL A 24 0.52 5.61 -5.44
N LEU A 25 -0.51 5.07 -4.79
CA LEU A 25 -1.73 4.58 -5.44
C LEU A 25 -2.95 5.35 -4.92
N SER A 26 -4.01 5.41 -5.72
CA SER A 26 -5.25 6.07 -5.34
C SER A 26 -6.46 5.27 -5.79
N ALA A 27 -7.30 4.87 -4.82
CA ALA A 27 -8.55 4.16 -5.11
C ALA A 27 -9.50 4.98 -6.00
N HIS A 28 -9.48 6.31 -5.90
CA HIS A 28 -10.40 7.17 -6.66
C HIS A 28 -9.80 7.69 -7.96
N ARG A 29 -8.48 7.91 -8.02
CA ARG A 29 -7.83 8.54 -9.19
C ARG A 29 -7.10 7.55 -10.09
N MET A 30 -6.64 6.43 -9.54
CA MET A 30 -5.86 5.41 -10.25
C MET A 30 -6.41 3.99 -9.96
N PRO A 31 -7.73 3.75 -10.11
CA PRO A 31 -8.35 2.50 -9.66
C PRO A 31 -7.81 1.27 -10.39
N ARG A 32 -7.49 1.36 -11.68
CA ARG A 32 -6.96 0.23 -12.46
C ARG A 32 -5.56 -0.18 -12.02
N GLU A 33 -4.69 0.79 -11.75
CA GLU A 33 -3.33 0.53 -11.27
C GLU A 33 -3.35 -0.04 -9.85
N MET A 34 -4.26 0.46 -8.99
CA MET A 34 -4.48 -0.09 -7.66
C MET A 34 -4.98 -1.55 -7.72
N ILE A 35 -5.95 -1.86 -8.58
CA ILE A 35 -6.44 -3.24 -8.78
C ILE A 35 -5.29 -4.13 -9.25
N ALA A 36 -4.58 -3.73 -10.30
CA ALA A 36 -3.46 -4.51 -10.85
C ALA A 36 -2.35 -4.75 -9.81
N TYR A 37 -2.05 -3.75 -8.97
CA TYR A 37 -1.09 -3.89 -7.88
C TYR A 37 -1.54 -4.97 -6.87
N GLY A 38 -2.80 -4.91 -6.43
CA GLY A 38 -3.33 -5.87 -5.46
C GLY A 38 -3.43 -7.30 -6.03
N GLU A 39 -3.96 -7.46 -7.25
CA GLU A 39 -4.08 -8.78 -7.90
C GLU A 39 -2.72 -9.48 -8.07
N GLN A 40 -1.65 -8.70 -8.28
CA GLN A 40 -0.31 -9.23 -8.47
C GLN A 40 0.48 -9.36 -7.15
N ALA A 41 0.04 -8.75 -6.05
CA ALA A 41 0.80 -8.63 -4.81
C ALA A 41 1.32 -9.98 -4.29
N HIS A 42 0.43 -10.96 -4.16
CA HIS A 42 0.78 -12.31 -3.71
C HIS A 42 1.81 -12.97 -4.65
N THR A 43 1.60 -12.88 -5.96
CA THR A 43 2.46 -13.53 -6.96
C THR A 43 3.86 -12.91 -7.02
N ARG A 44 3.98 -11.63 -6.66
CA ARG A 44 5.26 -10.91 -6.50
C ARG A 44 5.97 -11.25 -5.18
N GLY A 45 5.34 -12.04 -4.31
CA GLY A 45 5.91 -12.49 -3.04
C GLY A 45 5.66 -11.55 -1.86
N LEU A 46 4.85 -10.50 -2.01
CA LEU A 46 4.50 -9.60 -0.92
C LEU A 46 3.76 -10.37 0.18
N LYS A 47 4.14 -10.11 1.44
CA LYS A 47 3.58 -10.81 2.62
C LYS A 47 2.56 -9.99 3.40
N ALA A 48 2.64 -8.67 3.32
CA ALA A 48 1.73 -7.74 3.95
C ALA A 48 1.66 -6.46 3.11
N ILE A 49 0.54 -5.74 3.22
CA ILE A 49 0.34 -4.43 2.59
C ILE A 49 -0.02 -3.43 3.69
N ILE A 50 0.74 -2.34 3.77
CA ILE A 50 0.43 -1.18 4.61
C ILE A 50 -0.12 -0.09 3.69
N ALA A 51 -1.39 0.28 3.85
CA ALA A 51 -2.07 1.26 2.99
C ALA A 51 -2.56 2.46 3.82
N GLY A 52 -2.10 3.66 3.47
CA GLY A 52 -2.56 4.92 4.06
C GLY A 52 -3.59 5.63 3.18
N ALA A 53 -4.65 6.16 3.78
CA ALA A 53 -5.63 7.02 3.12
C ALA A 53 -6.34 7.93 4.13
N GLY A 54 -6.79 9.11 3.68
CA GLY A 54 -7.57 10.07 4.49
C GLY A 54 -8.93 10.39 3.87
N GLY A 55 -9.85 10.96 4.67
CA GLY A 55 -11.20 11.32 4.23
C GLY A 55 -12.06 10.08 3.96
N ALA A 56 -12.59 9.93 2.74
CA ALA A 56 -13.24 8.70 2.28
C ALA A 56 -12.19 7.61 2.01
N ALA A 57 -11.60 7.07 3.08
CA ALA A 57 -10.38 6.25 3.08
C ALA A 57 -10.58 4.82 2.53
N HIS A 58 -10.81 4.69 1.22
CA HIS A 58 -11.15 3.41 0.59
C HIS A 58 -9.94 2.55 0.17
N LEU A 59 -8.74 3.13 0.06
CA LEU A 59 -7.57 2.40 -0.44
C LEU A 59 -7.28 1.09 0.31
N PRO A 60 -7.29 1.04 1.66
CA PRO A 60 -7.02 -0.22 2.38
C PRO A 60 -8.06 -1.30 2.11
N GLY A 61 -9.35 -0.95 2.15
CA GLY A 61 -10.44 -1.89 1.91
C GLY A 61 -10.47 -2.41 0.47
N MET A 62 -10.19 -1.54 -0.50
CA MET A 62 -10.12 -1.94 -1.90
C MET A 62 -8.95 -2.88 -2.16
N LEU A 63 -7.74 -2.58 -1.65
CA LEU A 63 -6.59 -3.49 -1.77
C LEU A 63 -6.86 -4.84 -1.10
N ALA A 64 -7.49 -4.85 0.07
CA ALA A 64 -7.87 -6.09 0.76
C ALA A 64 -8.86 -6.95 -0.03
N SER A 65 -9.70 -6.35 -0.88
CA SER A 65 -10.69 -7.08 -1.70
C SER A 65 -10.13 -7.74 -2.96
N VAL A 66 -8.91 -7.40 -3.37
CA VAL A 66 -8.31 -7.82 -4.65
C VAL A 66 -6.94 -8.49 -4.49
N THR A 67 -6.53 -8.83 -3.26
CA THR A 67 -5.25 -9.50 -2.95
C THR A 67 -5.41 -10.94 -2.51
#